data_AF-A0A6V7H028-F1
#
_entry.id   AF-A0A6V7H028-F1
#
_cell.length_a   1.000
_cell.length_b   1.000
_cell.length_c   1.000
_cell.angle_alpha   90.00
_cell.angle_beta   90.00
_cell.angle_gamma   90.00
#
_symmetry.space_group_name_H-M   'P 1'
#
loop_
_entity.id
_entity.type
_entity.pdbx_description
1 polymer ?
#
loop_
_entity_poly.entity_id
_entity_poly.type
_entity_poly.pdbx_seq_one_letter_code
_entity_poly.pdbx_strand_id
1 'polypeptide(L)'
;NPLGLSWHDSAWIPVLNPNNIMDYFSERSNPFYDRTCNNEIVKMQRLSPDQLQNMTGLEYILLHVQAPILYVIRKQHRHSPTLAAPLADYYIIAGVVYQAPDLASVVSSRLLSTVHHLQSAFEEASSCSRYHPSKGYYWDFKNGKALAAKKETPVREEPSSLFQRQRVDMLLAELTRKFPLPVPKPVHQAIEP
;
A
#
# COMPACT_ATOMS: atom_id res chain seq x y z
N ASN A 1 -0.42 15.55 6.49
CA ASN A 1 0.09 14.87 5.29
C ASN A 1 -1.10 14.21 4.60
N PRO A 2 -1.52 14.67 3.42
CA PRO A 2 -2.70 14.13 2.72
C PRO A 2 -2.60 12.63 2.40
N LEU A 3 -1.37 12.07 2.38
CA LEU A 3 -1.10 10.66 2.13
C LEU A 3 -1.60 9.70 3.23
N GLY A 4 -1.97 10.20 4.41
CA GLY A 4 -2.56 9.40 5.48
C GLY A 4 -4.09 9.42 5.49
N LEU A 5 -4.71 10.21 4.61
CA LEU A 5 -6.16 10.31 4.51
C LEU A 5 -6.67 9.16 3.64
N SER A 6 -7.74 8.50 4.10
CA SER A 6 -8.49 7.53 3.34
C SER A 6 -9.97 7.85 3.42
N TRP A 7 -10.71 7.53 2.38
CA TRP A 7 -12.17 7.72 2.36
C TRP A 7 -12.85 6.47 1.81
N HIS A 8 -14.01 6.13 2.36
CA HIS A 8 -14.86 5.07 1.80
C HIS A 8 -16.33 5.33 2.16
N ASP A 9 -17.23 4.80 1.34
CA ASP A 9 -18.65 4.67 1.66
C ASP A 9 -19.08 3.20 1.57
N SER A 10 -19.49 2.66 2.73
CA SER A 10 -19.88 1.26 2.90
C SER A 10 -21.10 0.87 2.07
N ALA A 11 -21.98 1.81 1.70
CA ALA A 11 -23.17 1.52 0.90
C ALA A 11 -22.83 1.05 -0.52
N TRP A 12 -21.72 1.53 -1.07
CA TRP A 12 -21.29 1.23 -2.44
C TRP A 12 -20.44 -0.03 -2.57
N ILE A 13 -19.78 -0.47 -1.49
CA ILE A 13 -18.82 -1.58 -1.52
C ILE A 13 -19.39 -2.87 -2.16
N PRO A 14 -20.64 -3.30 -1.87
CA PRO A 14 -21.17 -4.53 -2.47
C PRO A 14 -21.51 -4.43 -3.96
N VAL A 15 -21.71 -3.22 -4.48
CA VAL A 15 -22.23 -2.95 -5.84
C VAL A 15 -21.13 -2.36 -6.75
N LEU A 16 -19.91 -2.22 -6.24
CA LEU A 16 -18.80 -1.54 -6.92
C LEU A 16 -18.36 -2.28 -8.19
N ASN A 17 -18.44 -1.59 -9.33
CA ASN A 17 -18.17 -2.10 -10.66
C ASN A 17 -17.38 -1.07 -11.50
N PRO A 18 -16.69 -1.47 -12.58
CA PRO A 18 -15.97 -0.53 -13.44
C PRO A 18 -16.83 0.60 -14.01
N ASN A 19 -18.14 0.35 -14.21
CA ASN A 19 -19.06 1.34 -14.78
C ASN A 19 -19.51 2.39 -13.77
N ASN A 20 -19.51 2.08 -12.47
CA ASN A 20 -19.99 2.98 -11.42
C ASN A 20 -18.87 3.55 -10.54
N ILE A 21 -17.63 3.10 -10.74
CA ILE A 21 -16.49 3.53 -9.94
C ILE A 21 -16.25 5.04 -10.01
N MET A 22 -16.50 5.65 -11.17
CA MET A 22 -16.39 7.10 -11.35
C MET A 22 -17.49 7.85 -10.60
N ASP A 23 -18.71 7.28 -10.54
CA ASP A 23 -19.79 7.85 -9.75
C ASP A 23 -19.48 7.76 -8.26
N TYR A 24 -18.99 6.60 -7.80
CA TYR A 24 -18.51 6.40 -6.45
C TYR A 24 -17.42 7.41 -6.07
N PHE A 25 -16.45 7.61 -6.95
CA PHE A 25 -15.37 8.58 -6.70
C PHE A 25 -15.88 10.03 -6.70
N SER A 26 -16.92 10.35 -7.48
CA SER A 26 -17.51 11.69 -7.52
C SER A 26 -18.33 12.08 -6.28
N GLU A 27 -18.44 11.18 -5.29
CA GLU A 27 -19.35 11.41 -4.19
C GLU A 27 -19.02 12.66 -3.36
N ARG A 28 -20.07 13.31 -2.87
CA ARG A 28 -19.96 14.60 -2.16
C ARG A 28 -19.10 14.51 -0.90
N SER A 29 -19.09 13.35 -0.26
CA SER A 29 -18.31 13.07 0.95
C SER A 29 -16.84 12.77 0.67
N ASN A 30 -16.47 12.48 -0.59
CA ASN A 30 -15.08 12.19 -0.96
C ASN A 30 -14.24 13.48 -1.00
N PRO A 31 -13.22 13.64 -0.14
CA PRO A 31 -12.37 14.83 -0.11
C PRO A 31 -11.39 14.91 -1.30
N PHE A 32 -11.18 13.80 -2.02
CA PHE A 32 -10.24 13.73 -3.14
C PHE A 32 -10.83 14.25 -4.46
N TYR A 33 -12.17 14.34 -4.55
CA TYR A 33 -12.86 14.76 -5.75
C TYR A 33 -13.07 16.28 -5.77
N ASP A 34 -12.67 16.91 -6.87
CA ASP A 34 -12.77 18.35 -7.08
C ASP A 34 -13.96 18.64 -8.00
N ARG A 35 -14.96 19.37 -7.51
CA ARG A 35 -16.18 19.67 -8.25
C ARG A 35 -16.02 20.74 -9.33
N THR A 36 -14.87 21.41 -9.36
CA THR A 36 -14.54 22.33 -10.46
C THR A 36 -14.04 21.60 -11.71
N CYS A 37 -13.90 20.27 -11.65
CA CYS A 37 -13.42 19.47 -12.77
C CYS A 37 -14.44 19.35 -13.91
N ASN A 38 -13.93 19.05 -15.10
CA ASN A 38 -14.72 18.86 -16.31
C ASN A 38 -15.68 17.67 -16.20
N ASN A 39 -15.35 16.64 -15.41
CA ASN A 39 -16.25 15.51 -15.17
C ASN A 39 -17.57 15.95 -14.54
N GLU A 40 -17.54 16.91 -13.60
CA GLU A 40 -18.74 17.43 -12.96
C GLU A 40 -19.60 18.21 -13.96
N ILE A 41 -18.97 18.99 -14.83
CA ILE A 41 -19.65 19.75 -15.89
C ILE A 41 -20.34 18.79 -16.87
N VAL A 42 -19.62 17.77 -17.35
CA VAL A 42 -20.15 16.74 -18.25
C VAL A 42 -21.30 15.97 -17.60
N LYS A 43 -21.16 15.61 -16.31
CA LYS A 43 -22.19 14.92 -15.52
C LYS A 43 -23.45 15.78 -15.37
N MET A 44 -23.30 17.06 -15.02
CA MET A 44 -24.41 18.01 -14.86
C MET A 44 -25.13 18.29 -16.18
N GLN A 45 -24.40 18.35 -17.30
CA GLN A 45 -24.96 18.55 -18.64
C GLN A 45 -25.48 17.26 -19.28
N ARG A 46 -25.34 16.10 -18.62
CA ARG A 46 -25.69 14.77 -19.13
C ARG A 46 -25.06 14.47 -20.51
N LEU A 47 -23.83 14.94 -20.71
CA LEU A 47 -23.06 14.71 -21.93
C LEU A 47 -22.35 13.35 -21.88
N SER A 48 -21.94 12.84 -23.05
CA SER A 48 -21.11 11.64 -23.11
C SER A 48 -19.70 11.92 -22.56
N PRO A 49 -19.05 10.92 -21.93
CA PRO A 49 -17.70 11.09 -21.37
C PRO A 49 -16.65 11.41 -22.45
N ASP A 50 -16.92 11.09 -23.72
CA ASP A 50 -16.03 11.40 -24.85
C ASP A 50 -15.79 12.91 -25.02
N GLN A 51 -16.73 13.74 -24.56
CA GLN A 51 -16.59 15.21 -24.62
C GLN A 51 -15.45 15.73 -23.75
N LEU A 52 -14.96 14.95 -22.77
CA LEU A 52 -13.82 15.34 -21.93
C LEU A 52 -12.56 15.60 -22.78
N GLN A 53 -12.38 14.87 -23.89
CA GLN A 53 -11.22 15.06 -24.76
C GLN A 53 -11.20 16.43 -25.46
N ASN A 54 -12.37 17.03 -25.65
CA ASN A 54 -12.53 18.34 -26.29
C ASN A 54 -12.44 19.51 -25.31
N MET A 55 -12.54 19.22 -24.01
CA MET A 55 -12.44 20.23 -22.95
C MET A 55 -10.98 20.41 -22.52
N THR A 56 -10.67 21.57 -21.96
CA THR A 56 -9.38 21.84 -21.31
C THR A 56 -9.63 22.10 -19.83
N GLY A 57 -8.69 21.72 -18.97
CA GLY A 57 -8.82 21.83 -17.52
C GLY A 57 -8.64 20.51 -16.78
N LEU A 58 -9.12 20.48 -15.54
CA LEU A 58 -9.00 19.33 -14.65
C LEU A 58 -9.99 18.23 -15.03
N GLU A 59 -9.51 17.00 -15.13
CA GLU A 59 -10.34 15.83 -15.34
C GLU A 59 -9.82 14.63 -14.53
N TYR A 60 -10.73 13.71 -14.26
CA TYR A 60 -10.46 12.42 -13.64
C TYR A 60 -10.72 11.32 -14.66
N ILE A 61 -9.73 10.45 -14.86
CA ILE A 61 -9.84 9.31 -15.77
C ILE A 61 -9.63 8.00 -15.02
N LEU A 62 -10.34 6.96 -15.41
CA LEU A 62 -10.11 5.60 -14.94
C LEU A 62 -8.94 5.01 -15.74
N LEU A 63 -7.78 4.88 -15.10
CA LEU A 63 -6.54 4.47 -15.75
C LEU A 63 -6.37 2.96 -15.78
N HIS A 64 -6.70 2.29 -14.68
CA HIS A 64 -6.57 0.83 -14.58
C HIS A 64 -7.73 0.23 -13.79
N VAL A 65 -8.16 -0.95 -14.24
CA VAL A 65 -9.27 -1.69 -13.68
C VAL A 65 -8.82 -3.13 -13.45
N GLN A 66 -8.83 -3.54 -12.18
CA GLN A 66 -8.66 -4.91 -11.76
C GLN A 66 -9.83 -5.27 -10.83
N ALA A 67 -10.98 -5.56 -11.45
CA ALA A 67 -12.18 -5.91 -10.72
C ALA A 67 -12.01 -7.25 -9.95
N PRO A 68 -12.53 -7.37 -8.72
CA PRO A 68 -13.29 -6.37 -7.95
C PRO A 68 -12.43 -5.52 -6.98
N ILE A 69 -11.11 -5.72 -6.96
CA ILE A 69 -10.25 -5.33 -5.83
C ILE A 69 -9.53 -3.99 -5.99
N LEU A 70 -9.13 -3.62 -7.20
CA LEU A 70 -8.29 -2.44 -7.42
C LEU A 70 -8.78 -1.64 -8.62
N TYR A 71 -8.99 -0.36 -8.41
CA TYR A 71 -9.21 0.64 -9.45
C TYR A 71 -8.23 1.79 -9.26
N VAL A 72 -7.69 2.30 -10.36
CA VAL A 72 -6.75 3.42 -10.35
C VAL A 72 -7.36 4.57 -11.11
N ILE A 73 -7.61 5.68 -10.41
CA ILE A 73 -8.12 6.92 -10.99
C ILE A 73 -6.97 7.92 -11.05
N ARG A 74 -6.79 8.54 -12.20
CA ARG A 74 -5.80 9.59 -12.40
C ARG A 74 -6.49 10.95 -12.48
N LYS A 75 -6.03 11.88 -11.65
CA LYS A 75 -6.29 13.32 -11.81
C LYS A 75 -5.25 13.87 -12.76
N GLN A 76 -5.72 14.49 -13.84
CA GLN A 76 -4.86 15.11 -14.82
C GLN A 76 -5.40 16.47 -15.25
N HIS A 77 -4.50 17.32 -15.70
CA HIS A 77 -4.82 18.61 -16.27
C HIS A 77 -4.63 18.54 -17.79
N ARG A 78 -5.72 18.64 -18.54
CA ARG A 78 -5.73 18.62 -20.00
C ARG A 78 -5.47 20.02 -20.55
N HIS A 79 -4.40 20.16 -21.32
CA HIS A 79 -4.10 21.42 -22.02
C HIS A 79 -4.54 21.39 -23.49
N SER A 80 -4.58 20.21 -24.10
CA SER A 80 -5.08 19.98 -25.46
C SER A 80 -5.63 18.55 -25.60
N PRO A 81 -6.31 18.20 -26.71
CA PRO A 81 -6.82 16.85 -26.92
C PRO A 81 -5.74 15.76 -26.85
N THR A 82 -4.50 16.09 -27.22
CA THR A 82 -3.36 15.16 -27.22
C THR A 82 -2.46 15.28 -25.99
N LEU A 83 -2.47 16.42 -25.29
CA LEU A 83 -1.58 16.71 -24.17
C LEU A 83 -2.34 16.86 -22.85
N ALA A 84 -2.13 15.91 -21.95
CA ALA A 84 -2.62 15.93 -20.57
C ALA A 84 -1.46 15.69 -19.60
N ALA A 85 -1.36 16.55 -18.57
CA ALA A 85 -0.35 16.46 -17.53
C ALA A 85 -0.92 15.69 -16.31
N PRO A 86 -0.35 14.54 -15.92
CA PRO A 86 -0.79 13.83 -14.72
C PRO A 86 -0.43 14.65 -13.47
N LEU A 87 -1.39 14.78 -12.54
CA LEU A 87 -1.20 15.52 -11.29
C LEU A 87 -1.12 14.59 -10.07
N ALA A 88 -2.03 13.63 -9.99
CA ALA A 88 -2.08 12.68 -8.87
C ALA A 88 -2.83 11.41 -9.29
N ASP A 89 -2.45 10.29 -8.68
CA ASP A 89 -3.15 9.02 -8.85
C ASP A 89 -3.85 8.64 -7.53
N TYR A 90 -5.01 8.00 -7.63
CA TYR A 90 -5.82 7.54 -6.51
C TYR A 90 -6.10 6.05 -6.67
N TYR A 91 -5.83 5.29 -5.61
CA TYR A 91 -6.12 3.87 -5.56
C TYR A 91 -7.43 3.64 -4.83
N ILE A 92 -8.32 2.84 -5.42
CA ILE A 92 -9.52 2.35 -4.77
C ILE A 92 -9.32 0.87 -4.54
N ILE A 93 -9.00 0.50 -3.31
CA ILE A 93 -8.69 -0.87 -2.91
C ILE A 93 -9.85 -1.38 -2.05
N ALA A 94 -10.56 -2.40 -2.52
CA ALA A 94 -11.73 -2.96 -1.83
C ALA A 94 -12.77 -1.91 -1.40
N GLY A 95 -12.96 -0.88 -2.23
CA GLY A 95 -13.86 0.24 -1.95
C GLY A 95 -13.23 1.38 -1.16
N VAL A 96 -12.04 1.25 -0.59
CA VAL A 96 -11.38 2.35 0.13
C VAL A 96 -10.48 3.15 -0.81
N VAL A 97 -10.67 4.47 -0.84
CA VAL A 97 -9.93 5.42 -1.66
C VAL A 97 -8.71 5.94 -0.90
N TYR A 98 -7.55 5.83 -1.54
CA TYR A 98 -6.26 6.31 -1.06
C TYR A 98 -5.60 7.18 -2.12
N GLN A 99 -4.91 8.24 -1.69
CA GLN A 99 -4.02 8.98 -2.59
C GLN A 99 -2.69 8.23 -2.75
N ALA A 100 -2.29 7.97 -4.00
CA ALA A 100 -1.00 7.38 -4.30
C ALA A 100 0.12 8.38 -3.98
N PRO A 101 1.16 7.97 -3.23
CA PRO A 101 2.31 8.83 -3.00
C PRO A 101 3.20 8.92 -4.24
N ASP A 102 3.81 10.08 -4.44
CA ASP A 102 4.84 10.24 -5.47
C ASP A 102 6.06 9.38 -5.14
N LEU A 103 6.66 8.79 -6.17
CA LEU A 103 7.85 7.95 -6.02
C LEU A 103 8.98 8.70 -5.30
N ALA A 104 9.17 9.98 -5.62
CA ALA A 104 10.17 10.82 -4.98
C ALA A 104 9.92 10.95 -3.47
N SER A 105 8.67 11.12 -3.05
CA SER A 105 8.30 11.21 -1.62
C SER A 105 8.55 9.90 -0.89
N VAL A 106 8.23 8.75 -1.51
CA VAL A 106 8.50 7.42 -0.93
C VAL A 106 9.99 7.21 -0.75
N VAL A 107 10.80 7.47 -1.79
CA VAL A 107 12.25 7.30 -1.73
C VAL A 107 12.87 8.23 -0.68
N SER A 108 12.45 9.50 -0.65
CA SER A 108 12.97 10.49 0.31
C SER A 108 12.65 10.09 1.76
N SER A 109 11.42 9.61 2.01
CA SER A 109 11.02 9.12 3.33
C SER A 109 11.86 7.92 3.76
N ARG A 110 12.08 6.94 2.86
CA ARG A 110 12.89 5.76 3.16
C ARG A 110 14.35 6.12 3.41
N LEU A 111 14.93 6.99 2.57
CA LEU A 111 16.31 7.46 2.73
C LEU A 111 16.48 8.18 4.07
N LEU A 112 15.58 9.09 4.41
CA LEU A 112 15.61 9.80 5.69
C LEU A 112 15.56 8.82 6.87
N SER A 113 14.66 7.83 6.83
CA SER A 113 14.60 6.78 7.87
C SER A 113 15.89 5.98 7.96
N THR A 114 16.53 5.61 6.84
CA THR A 114 17.80 4.89 6.87
C THR A 114 18.94 5.71 7.47
N VAL A 115 19.05 6.99 7.09
CA VAL A 115 20.07 7.90 7.64
C VAL A 115 19.83 8.13 9.12
N HIS A 116 18.58 8.32 9.54
CA HIS A 116 18.24 8.45 10.95
C HIS A 116 18.65 7.21 11.74
N HIS A 117 18.31 6.00 11.29
CA HIS A 117 18.72 4.78 11.98
C HIS A 117 20.25 4.60 12.02
N LEU A 118 20.96 4.94 10.94
CA LEU A 118 22.42 4.91 10.92
C LEU A 118 23.02 5.91 11.91
N GLN A 119 22.50 7.14 11.95
CA GLN A 119 22.92 8.15 12.90
C GLN A 119 22.69 7.66 14.34
N SER A 120 21.50 7.15 14.66
CA SER A 120 21.20 6.62 15.99
C SER A 120 22.13 5.46 16.36
N ALA A 121 22.43 4.55 15.42
CA ALA A 121 23.35 3.45 15.64
C ALA A 121 24.80 3.93 15.86
N PHE A 122 25.25 4.95 15.14
CA PHE A 122 26.58 5.55 15.36
C PHE A 122 26.66 6.32 16.66
N GLU A 123 25.62 7.06 17.05
CA GLU A 123 25.54 7.73 18.34
C GLU A 123 25.62 6.71 19.48
N GLU A 124 24.86 5.62 19.40
CA GLU A 124 24.93 4.51 20.35
C GLU A 124 26.32 3.85 20.38
N ALA A 125 26.88 3.47 19.22
CA ALA A 125 28.20 2.86 19.14
C ALA A 125 29.30 3.78 19.67
N SER A 126 29.27 5.08 19.31
CA SER A 126 30.23 6.07 19.79
C SER A 126 30.18 6.20 21.32
N SER A 127 28.99 6.13 21.91
CA SER A 127 28.80 6.19 23.36
C SER A 127 29.48 5.03 24.11
N CYS A 128 29.56 3.85 23.48
CA CYS A 128 30.24 2.65 24.00
C CYS A 128 31.75 2.64 23.73
N SER A 129 32.26 3.48 22.82
CA SER A 129 33.69 3.53 22.50
C SER A 129 34.46 4.38 23.52
N ARG A 130 35.61 3.88 23.98
CA ARG A 130 36.54 4.60 24.85
C ARG A 130 37.96 4.48 24.31
N TYR A 131 38.76 5.52 24.51
CA TYR A 131 40.14 5.56 24.06
C TYR A 131 41.08 5.79 25.25
N HIS A 132 42.14 4.99 25.34
CA HIS A 132 43.23 5.21 26.28
C HIS A 132 44.56 5.23 25.53
N PRO A 133 45.42 6.26 25.69
CA PRO A 133 46.68 6.39 24.97
C PRO A 133 47.65 5.20 25.02
N SER A 134 47.60 4.36 26.06
CA SER A 134 48.47 3.18 26.22
C SER A 134 47.84 1.87 25.72
N LYS A 135 46.51 1.77 25.68
CA LYS A 135 45.76 0.56 25.30
C LYS A 135 45.05 0.67 23.95
N GLY A 136 44.94 1.88 23.39
CA GLY A 136 44.18 2.17 22.20
C GLY A 136 42.67 2.24 22.46
N TYR A 137 41.88 1.95 21.43
CA TYR A 137 40.42 1.89 21.50
C TYR A 137 39.95 0.60 22.16
N TYR A 138 38.99 0.71 23.08
CA TYR A 138 38.31 -0.42 23.69
C TYR A 138 36.81 -0.11 23.84
N TRP A 139 35.99 -1.16 23.92
CA TRP A 139 34.54 -1.04 24.04
C TRP A 139 34.12 -1.21 25.50
N ASP A 140 33.33 -0.27 26.02
CA ASP A 140 32.73 -0.34 27.35
C ASP A 140 31.20 -0.32 27.24
N PHE A 141 30.61 -1.51 27.37
CA PHE A 141 29.16 -1.71 27.30
C PHE A 141 28.46 -1.48 28.64
N LYS A 142 29.18 -1.13 29.72
CA LYS A 142 28.61 -1.03 31.08
C LYS A 142 27.58 0.10 31.25
N ASN A 143 27.57 1.09 30.36
CA ASN A 143 26.58 2.17 30.33
C ASN A 143 25.46 1.95 29.30
N GLY A 144 25.55 0.91 28.48
CA GLY A 144 24.44 0.50 27.64
C GLY A 144 23.40 -0.13 28.55
N LYS A 145 22.27 0.54 28.76
CA LYS A 145 21.05 -0.16 29.21
C LYS A 145 20.94 -1.37 28.28
N ALA A 146 21.17 -2.58 28.80
CA ALA A 146 20.84 -3.79 28.08
C ALA A 146 19.43 -3.55 27.56
N LEU A 147 19.27 -3.54 26.24
CA LEU A 147 17.97 -3.46 25.59
C LEU A 147 17.16 -4.57 26.24
N ALA A 148 16.34 -4.21 27.23
CA ALA A 148 15.26 -5.05 27.67
C ALA A 148 14.51 -5.29 26.37
N ALA A 149 14.65 -6.51 25.85
CA ALA A 149 13.99 -6.95 24.64
C ALA A 149 12.58 -6.39 24.73
N LYS A 150 12.29 -5.39 23.88
CA LYS A 150 10.94 -4.83 23.82
C LYS A 150 10.11 -6.04 23.50
N LYS A 151 9.37 -6.54 24.51
CA LYS A 151 8.33 -7.53 24.33
C LYS A 151 7.51 -6.99 23.18
N GLU A 152 7.63 -7.62 22.02
CA GLU A 152 6.78 -7.31 20.89
C GLU A 152 5.36 -7.36 21.43
N THR A 153 4.68 -6.21 21.42
CA THR A 153 3.24 -6.20 21.65
C THR A 153 2.66 -7.16 20.63
N PRO A 154 1.93 -8.22 21.03
CA PRO A 154 1.36 -9.15 20.07
C PRO A 154 0.50 -8.32 19.12
N VAL A 155 0.96 -8.23 17.86
CA VAL A 155 0.17 -7.63 16.79
C VAL A 155 -1.11 -8.45 16.78
N ARG A 156 -2.24 -7.79 17.07
CA ARG A 156 -3.55 -8.40 17.02
C ARG A 156 -3.69 -9.00 15.62
N GLU A 157 -3.67 -10.32 15.50
CA GLU A 157 -3.88 -11.03 14.24
C GLU A 157 -5.29 -10.69 13.77
N GLU A 158 -5.41 -9.67 12.93
CA GLU A 158 -6.67 -9.43 12.25
C GLU A 158 -6.94 -10.64 11.34
N PRO A 159 -8.17 -11.20 11.37
CA PRO A 159 -8.50 -12.33 10.53
C PRO A 159 -8.27 -11.94 9.07
N SER A 160 -7.33 -12.63 8.42
CA SER A 160 -7.01 -12.49 7.00
C SER A 160 -8.28 -12.44 6.15
N SER A 161 -8.36 -11.50 5.20
CA SER A 161 -9.55 -11.38 4.35
C SER A 161 -9.80 -12.67 3.56
N LEU A 162 -11.07 -12.96 3.21
CA LEU A 162 -11.44 -14.15 2.42
C LEU A 162 -10.62 -14.27 1.13
N PHE A 163 -10.24 -13.13 0.54
CA PHE A 163 -9.40 -13.07 -0.65
C PHE A 163 -7.94 -13.47 -0.38
N GLN A 164 -7.35 -13.02 0.73
CA GLN A 164 -6.02 -13.45 1.14
C GLN A 164 -5.99 -14.97 1.31
N ARG A 165 -7.04 -15.55 1.90
CA ARG A 165 -7.18 -17.00 2.03
C ARG A 165 -7.27 -17.70 0.67
N GLN A 166 -8.21 -17.32 -0.19
CA GLN A 166 -8.39 -17.97 -1.50
C GLN A 166 -7.14 -17.94 -2.37
N ARG A 167 -6.41 -16.82 -2.39
CA ARG A 167 -5.19 -16.69 -3.19
C ARG A 167 -4.01 -17.45 -2.57
N VAL A 168 -3.90 -17.45 -1.24
CA VAL A 168 -2.91 -18.26 -0.53
C VAL A 168 -3.20 -19.75 -0.73
N ASP A 169 -4.46 -20.18 -0.69
CA ASP A 169 -4.87 -21.56 -0.92
C ASP A 169 -4.54 -22.03 -2.33
N MET A 170 -4.75 -21.17 -3.35
CA MET A 170 -4.33 -21.46 -4.73
C MET A 170 -2.81 -21.66 -4.83
N LEU A 171 -2.03 -20.78 -4.18
CA LEU A 171 -0.56 -20.88 -4.17
C LEU A 171 -0.08 -22.12 -3.39
N LEU A 172 -0.73 -22.44 -2.27
CA LEU A 172 -0.45 -23.64 -1.47
C LEU A 172 -0.81 -24.91 -2.24
N ALA A 173 -1.90 -24.91 -3.01
CA ALA A 173 -2.27 -26.01 -3.89
C ALA A 173 -1.21 -26.21 -5.00
N GLU A 174 -0.72 -25.13 -5.60
CA GLU A 174 0.39 -25.23 -6.56
C GLU A 174 1.68 -25.74 -5.91
N LEU A 175 1.99 -25.26 -4.71
CA LEU A 175 3.19 -25.65 -3.98
C LEU A 175 3.14 -27.12 -3.56
N THR A 176 2.02 -27.58 -3.00
CA THR A 176 1.82 -28.98 -2.60
C THR A 176 1.80 -29.92 -3.80
N ARG A 177 1.34 -29.47 -4.96
CA ARG A 177 1.44 -30.22 -6.22
C ARG A 177 2.89 -30.34 -6.71
N LYS A 178 3.69 -29.27 -6.58
CA LYS A 178 5.11 -29.28 -6.98
C LYS A 178 6.00 -30.04 -6.00
N PHE A 179 5.65 -30.02 -4.71
CA PHE A 179 6.42 -30.61 -3.62
C PHE A 179 5.48 -31.45 -2.74
N PRO A 180 5.16 -32.69 -3.15
CA PRO A 180 4.31 -33.56 -2.37
C PRO A 180 4.96 -33.89 -1.02
N LEU A 181 4.17 -33.84 0.04
CA LEU A 181 4.65 -34.19 1.39
C LEU A 181 5.08 -35.66 1.41
N PRO A 182 6.23 -35.99 2.02
CA PRO A 182 6.69 -37.37 2.11
C PRO A 182 5.68 -38.18 2.93
N VAL A 183 5.16 -39.26 2.34
CA VAL A 183 4.24 -40.17 3.01
C VAL A 183 4.95 -40.80 4.20
N PRO A 184 4.43 -40.70 5.44
CA PRO A 184 5.01 -41.40 6.58
C PRO A 184 4.97 -42.90 6.31
N LYS A 185 6.14 -43.55 6.34
CA LYS A 185 6.25 -45.00 6.17
C LYS A 185 5.45 -45.70 7.26
N PRO A 186 4.60 -46.69 6.94
CA PRO A 186 3.91 -47.47 7.96
C PRO A 186 4.95 -48.18 8.84
N VAL A 187 4.86 -47.97 10.14
CA VAL A 187 5.62 -48.71 11.14
C VAL A 187 5.15 -50.17 11.05
N HIS A 188 5.99 -51.06 10.53
CA HIS A 188 5.72 -52.50 10.57
C HIS A 188 5.57 -52.93 12.03
N GLN A 189 4.35 -53.26 12.44
CA GLN A 189 4.12 -53.99 13.68
C GLN A 189 4.70 -55.39 13.49
N ALA A 190 5.80 -55.65 14.21
CA ALA A 190 6.37 -56.99 14.32
C ALA A 190 5.33 -57.90 15.00
N ILE A 191 4.88 -58.92 14.27
CA ILE A 191 4.17 -60.05 14.84
C ILE A 191 5.26 -61.05 15.22
N GLU A 192 5.54 -61.17 16.53
CA GLU A 192 6.40 -62.22 17.07
C GLU A 192 5.59 -63.50 17.35
N PRO A 193 6.25 -64.68 17.28
CA PRO A 193 5.61 -65.99 17.15
C PRO A 193 4.97 -66.56 18.42
#